data_AF-A0A348MJB8-F1
#
_entry.id   AF-A0A348MJB8-F1
#
_cell.length_a   1.000
_cell.length_b   1.000
_cell.length_c   1.000
_cell.angle_alpha   90.00
_cell.angle_beta   90.00
_cell.angle_gamma   90.00
#
_symmetry.space_group_name_H-M   'P 1'
#
loop_
_entity.id
_entity.type
_entity.pdbx_description
1 polymer ?
#
loop_
_entity_poly.entity_id
_entity_poly.type
_entity_poly.pdbx_seq_one_letter_code
_entity_poly.pdbx_strand_id
1 'polypeptide(L)'
;MKKFLTVTTLTILVLLLFVPSFSQGLKMKYKDFKGVKQEYRFFAGNSFEMLNLTDEQRDKIEDLQADQHKSMIEYLYKLSLKNFELAELMRKSPDEKKALKLVEEINRIKLDMEKSRISNHFKIRALLNDQQKKIFDENFGFGFGIGRNWNGKFSGKGFMLRDDCPFNDFDED
;
A
#
# COMPACT_ATOMS: atom_id res chain seq x y z
N MET A 1 4.63 -53.98 -33.30
CA MET A 1 5.08 -52.58 -33.51
C MET A 1 3.95 -51.58 -33.75
N LYS A 2 2.83 -51.94 -34.41
CA LYS A 2 1.69 -50.99 -34.61
C LYS A 2 0.94 -50.62 -33.31
N LYS A 3 0.81 -51.56 -32.37
CA LYS A 3 0.09 -51.35 -31.10
C LYS A 3 0.81 -50.40 -30.12
N PHE A 4 2.15 -50.37 -30.15
CA PHE A 4 2.94 -49.44 -29.33
C PHE A 4 2.85 -48.01 -29.89
N LEU A 5 2.85 -47.87 -31.22
CA LEU A 5 2.68 -46.57 -31.89
C LEU A 5 1.32 -45.94 -31.57
N THR A 6 0.25 -46.73 -31.56
CA THR A 6 -1.11 -46.24 -31.26
C THR A 6 -1.30 -45.85 -29.80
N VAL A 7 -0.64 -46.54 -28.86
CA VAL A 7 -0.72 -46.22 -27.43
C VAL A 7 0.02 -44.91 -27.13
N THR A 8 1.19 -44.69 -27.73
CA THR A 8 1.95 -43.45 -27.55
C THR A 8 1.24 -42.23 -28.13
N THR A 9 0.56 -42.37 -29.28
CA THR A 9 -0.25 -41.28 -29.85
C THR A 9 -1.49 -40.97 -29.01
N LEU A 10 -2.13 -41.99 -28.43
CA LEU A 10 -3.27 -41.80 -27.52
C LEU A 10 -2.88 -41.07 -26.23
N THR A 11 -1.71 -41.38 -25.66
CA THR A 11 -1.22 -40.69 -24.46
C THR A 11 -0.87 -39.22 -24.70
N ILE A 12 -0.29 -38.89 -25.86
CA ILE A 12 0.02 -37.49 -26.23
C ILE A 12 -1.28 -36.71 -26.49
N LEU A 13 -2.28 -37.34 -27.10
CA LEU A 13 -3.58 -36.72 -27.35
C LEU A 13 -4.34 -36.42 -26.04
N VAL A 14 -4.26 -37.31 -25.03
CA VAL A 14 -4.84 -37.07 -23.71
C VAL A 14 -4.12 -35.95 -22.96
N LEU A 15 -2.78 -35.86 -23.05
CA LEU A 15 -2.00 -34.77 -22.45
C LEU A 15 -2.32 -33.40 -23.07
N LEU A 16 -2.55 -33.31 -24.38
CA LEU A 16 -2.95 -32.07 -25.06
C LEU A 16 -4.36 -31.59 -24.68
N LEU A 17 -5.26 -32.50 -24.28
CA LEU A 17 -6.62 -32.14 -23.83
C LEU A 17 -6.66 -31.59 -22.39
N PHE A 18 -5.60 -31.76 -21.59
CA PHE A 18 -5.50 -31.20 -20.23
C PHE A 18 -4.85 -29.80 -20.16
N VAL A 19 -4.30 -29.28 -21.27
CA VAL A 19 -3.62 -27.97 -21.28
C VAL A 19 -4.55 -26.73 -21.28
N PRO A 20 -5.85 -26.74 -21.66
CA PRO A 20 -6.60 -25.49 -21.71
C PRO A 20 -7.10 -24.97 -20.35
N SER A 21 -6.86 -25.68 -19.24
CA SER A 21 -7.36 -25.28 -17.90
C SER A 21 -6.42 -24.41 -17.07
N PHE A 22 -5.25 -24.00 -17.59
CA PHE A 22 -4.33 -23.09 -16.88
C PHE A 22 -4.09 -21.74 -17.57
N SER A 23 -4.69 -21.48 -18.74
CA SER A 23 -4.55 -20.20 -19.45
C SER A 23 -5.85 -19.39 -19.58
N GLN A 24 -6.94 -19.82 -18.94
CA GLN A 24 -8.06 -18.96 -18.61
C GLN A 24 -7.83 -18.49 -17.17
N GLY A 25 -6.99 -17.47 -16.96
CA GLY A 25 -7.55 -16.14 -16.98
C GLY A 25 -8.52 -15.98 -15.81
N LEU A 26 -8.00 -15.77 -14.60
CA LEU A 26 -8.68 -14.99 -13.57
C LEU A 26 -8.80 -13.54 -14.09
N LYS A 27 -9.52 -13.34 -15.20
CA LYS A 27 -10.22 -12.09 -15.46
C LYS A 27 -11.41 -12.11 -14.53
N MET A 28 -11.14 -11.77 -13.28
CA MET A 28 -12.15 -11.42 -12.30
C MET A 28 -13.05 -10.39 -12.99
N LYS A 29 -14.26 -10.81 -13.38
CA LYS A 29 -15.28 -9.91 -13.89
C LYS A 29 -15.68 -9.04 -12.72
N TYR A 30 -15.03 -7.89 -12.58
CA TYR A 30 -15.49 -6.81 -11.74
C TYR A 30 -16.91 -6.47 -12.22
N LYS A 31 -17.91 -6.94 -11.48
CA LYS A 31 -19.26 -6.40 -11.60
C LYS A 31 -19.14 -4.90 -11.37
N ASP A 32 -19.64 -4.14 -12.33
CA ASP A 32 -19.88 -2.70 -12.28
C ASP A 32 -20.25 -2.25 -10.86
N PHE A 33 -19.25 -1.76 -10.10
CA PHE A 33 -19.44 -1.09 -8.81
C PHE A 33 -19.91 0.34 -9.08
N LYS A 34 -21.08 0.48 -9.71
CA LYS A 34 -21.78 1.75 -9.91
C LYS A 34 -22.40 2.18 -8.58
N GLY A 35 -21.56 2.69 -7.69
CA GLY A 35 -21.98 3.15 -6.36
C GLY A 35 -20.85 3.66 -5.46
N VAL A 36 -19.59 3.38 -5.78
CA VAL A 36 -18.45 3.92 -5.03
C VAL A 36 -17.71 4.93 -5.89
N LYS A 37 -18.39 6.04 -6.21
CA LYS A 37 -17.69 7.23 -6.67
C LYS A 37 -17.20 7.99 -5.44
N GLN A 38 -15.87 8.06 -5.35
CA GLN A 38 -15.15 9.24 -4.86
C GLN A 38 -14.76 9.27 -3.38
N GLU A 39 -14.19 8.19 -2.85
CA GLU A 39 -13.31 8.30 -1.66
C GLU A 39 -12.07 7.39 -1.67
N TYR A 40 -11.76 6.73 -2.79
CA TYR A 40 -10.46 6.06 -3.00
C TYR A 40 -9.41 7.00 -3.62
N ARG A 41 -9.48 8.31 -3.35
CA ARG A 41 -8.36 9.24 -3.59
C ARG A 41 -7.27 9.14 -2.52
N PHE A 42 -7.33 8.14 -1.64
CA PHE A 42 -6.29 7.93 -0.62
C PHE A 42 -5.09 7.12 -1.14
N PHE A 43 -5.22 6.39 -2.26
CA PHE A 43 -4.19 5.44 -2.72
C PHE A 43 -3.81 5.51 -4.22
N ALA A 44 -4.45 6.36 -5.03
CA ALA A 44 -4.24 6.38 -6.48
C ALA A 44 -4.16 7.80 -7.07
N GLY A 45 -3.40 8.69 -6.42
CA GLY A 45 -3.43 10.12 -6.75
C GLY A 45 -2.09 10.84 -6.69
N ASN A 46 -0.96 10.17 -6.95
CA ASN A 46 0.26 10.90 -7.32
C ASN A 46 0.30 10.96 -8.84
N SER A 47 -0.52 11.81 -9.43
CA SER A 47 -0.52 12.02 -10.87
C SER A 47 0.80 12.68 -11.26
N PHE A 48 1.80 11.84 -11.53
CA PHE A 48 3.07 12.18 -12.20
C PHE A 48 2.86 12.66 -13.65
N GLU A 49 1.61 12.91 -14.05
CA GLU A 49 1.21 13.40 -15.36
C GLU A 49 2.01 14.65 -15.77
N MET A 50 2.27 15.57 -14.84
CA MET A 50 3.06 16.78 -15.10
C MET A 50 4.56 16.52 -15.38
N LEU A 51 5.06 15.31 -15.12
CA LEU A 51 6.45 14.94 -15.40
C LEU A 51 6.65 14.47 -16.85
N ASN A 52 5.57 14.29 -17.64
CA ASN A 52 5.66 13.78 -19.01
C ASN A 52 6.58 12.54 -19.10
N LEU A 53 6.32 11.54 -18.26
CA LEU A 53 7.14 10.33 -18.16
C LEU A 53 7.09 9.52 -19.46
N THR A 54 8.24 9.00 -19.88
CA THR A 54 8.31 7.93 -20.88
C THR A 54 7.62 6.67 -20.36
N ASP A 55 7.20 5.78 -21.26
CA ASP A 55 6.53 4.54 -20.86
C ASP A 55 7.46 3.67 -19.99
N GLU A 56 8.75 3.60 -20.31
CA GLU A 56 9.73 2.86 -19.48
C GLU A 56 9.90 3.46 -18.07
N GLN A 57 9.87 4.80 -17.94
CA GLN A 57 9.90 5.45 -16.63
C GLN A 57 8.62 5.17 -15.84
N ARG A 58 7.47 5.16 -16.51
CA ARG A 58 6.17 4.90 -15.91
C ARG A 58 6.11 3.51 -15.32
N ASP A 59 6.47 2.49 -16.10
CA ASP A 59 6.48 1.10 -15.67
C ASP A 59 7.36 0.90 -14.42
N LYS A 60 8.58 1.44 -14.43
CA LYS A 60 9.49 1.36 -13.27
C LYS A 60 8.97 2.09 -12.03
N ILE A 61 8.29 3.22 -12.20
CA ILE A 61 7.69 3.97 -11.09
C ILE A 61 6.48 3.21 -10.53
N GLU A 62 5.66 2.60 -11.38
CA GLU A 62 4.53 1.77 -10.96
C GLU A 62 4.98 0.56 -10.14
N ASP A 63 6.05 -0.12 -10.56
CA ASP A 63 6.65 -1.23 -9.80
C ASP A 63 7.14 -0.77 -8.42
N LEU A 64 7.88 0.35 -8.36
CA LEU A 64 8.34 0.94 -7.10
C LEU A 64 7.17 1.31 -6.17
N GLN A 65 6.09 1.85 -6.72
CA GLN A 65 4.89 2.18 -5.95
C GLN A 65 4.17 0.92 -5.45
N ALA A 66 4.06 -0.12 -6.26
CA ALA A 66 3.45 -1.39 -5.87
C ALA A 66 4.22 -2.05 -4.71
N ASP A 67 5.56 -2.10 -4.79
CA ASP A 67 6.41 -2.62 -3.73
C ASP A 67 6.31 -1.80 -2.43
N GLN A 68 6.30 -0.47 -2.57
CA GLN A 68 6.12 0.44 -1.44
C GLN A 68 4.74 0.26 -0.79
N HIS A 69 3.67 0.07 -1.58
CA HIS A 69 2.33 -0.18 -1.08
C HIS A 69 2.24 -1.49 -0.32
N LYS A 70 2.82 -2.57 -0.85
CA LYS A 70 2.89 -3.86 -0.16
C LYS A 70 3.57 -3.72 1.20
N SER A 71 4.73 -3.06 1.23
CA SER A 71 5.48 -2.81 2.46
C SER A 71 4.68 -1.97 3.45
N MET A 72 3.96 -0.95 2.97
CA MET A 72 3.12 -0.08 3.79
C MET A 72 1.96 -0.84 4.44
N ILE A 73 1.31 -1.75 3.71
CA ILE A 73 0.24 -2.61 4.25
C ILE A 73 0.77 -3.46 5.41
N GLU A 74 1.96 -4.06 5.26
CA GLU A 74 2.57 -4.86 6.33
C GLU A 74 2.91 -4.02 7.56
N TYR A 75 3.40 -2.78 7.39
CA TYR A 75 3.65 -1.87 8.50
C TYR A 75 2.37 -1.46 9.20
N LEU A 76 1.31 -1.11 8.45
CA LEU A 76 0.01 -0.74 9.01
C LEU A 76 -0.59 -1.88 9.84
N TYR A 77 -0.48 -3.11 9.36
CA TYR A 77 -0.90 -4.29 10.13
C TYR A 77 -0.13 -4.41 11.45
N LYS A 78 1.21 -4.36 11.42
CA LYS A 78 2.05 -4.43 12.63
C LYS A 78 1.74 -3.29 13.61
N LEU A 79 1.54 -2.09 13.08
CA LEU A 79 1.19 -0.91 13.85
C LEU A 79 -0.18 -1.07 14.54
N SER A 80 -1.18 -1.57 13.82
CA SER A 80 -2.51 -1.82 14.37
C SER A 80 -2.46 -2.84 15.51
N LEU A 81 -1.77 -3.96 15.31
CA LEU A 81 -1.59 -4.99 16.34
C LEU A 81 -0.94 -4.43 17.60
N LYS A 82 0.14 -3.66 17.47
CA LYS A 82 0.84 -3.06 18.61
C LYS A 82 0.01 -2.02 19.36
N ASN A 83 -0.79 -1.23 18.64
CA ASN A 83 -1.74 -0.29 19.26
C ASN A 83 -2.87 -1.03 19.99
N PHE A 84 -3.31 -2.18 19.49
CA PHE A 84 -4.27 -3.04 20.17
C PHE A 84 -3.68 -3.61 21.46
N GLU A 85 -2.48 -4.19 21.41
CA GLU A 85 -1.76 -4.70 22.58
C GLU A 85 -1.61 -3.63 23.67
N LEU A 86 -1.24 -2.40 23.29
CA LEU A 86 -1.13 -1.28 24.21
C LEU A 86 -2.49 -0.91 24.82
N ALA A 87 -3.54 -0.81 24.01
CA ALA A 87 -4.88 -0.51 24.52
C ALA A 87 -5.39 -1.59 25.48
N GLU A 88 -5.17 -2.87 25.16
CA GLU A 88 -5.55 -3.98 26.02
C GLU A 88 -4.80 -3.94 27.36
N LEU A 89 -3.49 -3.71 27.32
CA LEU A 89 -2.66 -3.56 28.52
C LEU A 89 -3.19 -2.44 29.42
N MET A 90 -3.44 -1.26 28.84
CA MET A 90 -3.93 -0.09 29.58
C MET A 90 -5.34 -0.29 30.13
N ARG A 91 -6.18 -1.11 29.50
CA ARG A 91 -7.55 -1.37 29.96
C ARG A 91 -7.62 -2.44 31.05
N LYS A 92 -6.87 -3.53 30.90
CA LYS A 92 -7.00 -4.72 31.76
C LYS A 92 -6.04 -4.72 32.95
N SER A 93 -4.79 -4.34 32.72
CA SER A 93 -3.71 -4.47 33.71
C SER A 93 -2.59 -3.47 33.42
N PRO A 94 -2.79 -2.19 33.76
CA PRO A 94 -1.79 -1.15 33.51
C PRO A 94 -0.43 -1.50 34.12
N ASP A 95 0.58 -1.52 33.26
CA ASP A 95 1.98 -1.78 33.64
C ASP A 95 2.84 -0.81 32.83
N GLU A 96 3.40 0.18 33.52
CA GLU A 96 4.13 1.30 32.90
C GLU A 96 5.31 0.80 32.06
N LYS A 97 6.10 -0.14 32.58
CA LYS A 97 7.28 -0.65 31.90
C LYS A 97 6.91 -1.36 30.60
N LYS A 98 5.85 -2.17 30.63
CA LYS A 98 5.35 -2.84 29.42
C LYS A 98 4.74 -1.85 28.43
N ALA A 99 4.01 -0.85 28.91
CA ALA A 99 3.43 0.18 28.07
C ALA A 99 4.51 0.99 27.34
N LEU A 100 5.56 1.43 28.04
CA LEU A 100 6.69 2.16 27.46
C LEU A 100 7.40 1.31 26.38
N LYS A 101 7.60 0.01 26.62
CA LYS A 101 8.17 -0.89 25.61
C LYS A 101 7.29 -0.98 24.36
N LEU A 102 5.97 -1.10 24.51
CA LEU A 102 5.04 -1.12 23.36
C LEU A 102 5.06 0.20 22.60
N VAL A 103 5.17 1.34 23.29
CA VAL A 103 5.33 2.66 22.66
C VAL A 103 6.62 2.74 21.83
N GLU A 104 7.74 2.23 22.34
CA GLU A 104 8.98 2.15 21.55
C GLU A 104 8.83 1.28 20.30
N GLU A 105 8.16 0.14 20.40
CA GLU A 105 7.88 -0.74 19.25
C GLU A 105 7.00 -0.06 18.21
N ILE A 106 5.94 0.64 18.65
CA ILE A 106 5.09 1.47 17.79
C ILE A 106 5.91 2.54 17.08
N ASN A 107 6.79 3.25 17.80
CA ASN A 107 7.62 4.30 17.23
C ASN A 107 8.66 3.75 16.25
N ARG A 108 9.22 2.56 16.50
CA ARG A 108 10.10 1.87 15.54
C ARG A 108 9.36 1.58 14.22
N ILE A 109 8.12 1.07 14.28
CA ILE A 109 7.32 0.81 13.07
C ILE A 109 7.06 2.11 12.30
N LYS A 110 6.65 3.19 12.99
CA LYS A 110 6.44 4.50 12.37
C LYS A 110 7.71 5.03 11.70
N LEU A 111 8.85 4.90 12.37
CA LEU A 111 10.15 5.29 11.82
C LEU A 111 10.47 4.51 10.53
N ASP A 112 10.20 3.21 10.51
CA ASP A 112 10.46 2.38 9.33
C ASP A 112 9.50 2.70 8.18
N MET A 113 8.25 3.07 8.46
CA MET A 113 7.33 3.62 7.46
C MET A 113 7.89 4.90 6.82
N GLU A 114 8.41 5.83 7.63
CA GLU A 114 9.02 7.07 7.13
C GLU A 114 10.26 6.79 6.29
N LYS A 115 11.18 5.94 6.76
CA LYS A 115 12.36 5.51 5.98
C LYS A 115 11.96 4.92 4.63
N SER A 116 10.92 4.07 4.62
CA SER A 116 10.42 3.43 3.40
C SER A 116 9.93 4.48 2.40
N ARG A 117 9.14 5.44 2.87
CA ARG A 117 8.63 6.53 2.02
C ARG A 117 9.76 7.42 1.49
N ILE A 118 10.73 7.80 2.33
CA ILE A 118 11.91 8.58 1.92
C ILE A 118 12.71 7.81 0.87
N SER A 119 12.96 6.53 1.12
CA SER A 119 13.67 5.65 0.18
C SER A 119 12.95 5.60 -1.16
N ASN A 120 11.63 5.41 -1.17
CA ASN A 120 10.86 5.37 -2.40
C ASN A 120 10.89 6.71 -3.17
N HIS A 121 10.80 7.84 -2.46
CA HIS A 121 10.94 9.17 -3.05
C HIS A 121 12.28 9.34 -3.78
N PHE A 122 13.40 8.95 -3.15
CA PHE A 122 14.71 9.00 -3.79
C PHE A 122 14.84 8.03 -4.97
N LYS A 123 14.27 6.81 -4.88
CA LYS A 123 14.26 5.85 -5.99
C LYS A 123 13.52 6.40 -7.20
N ILE A 124 12.35 7.00 -7.01
CA ILE A 124 11.60 7.65 -8.09
C ILE A 124 12.40 8.80 -8.69
N ARG A 125 12.94 9.69 -7.84
CA ARG A 125 13.75 10.84 -8.28
C ARG A 125 14.95 10.43 -9.15
N ALA A 126 15.56 9.27 -8.86
CA ALA A 126 16.69 8.74 -9.61
C ALA A 126 16.34 8.31 -11.05
N LEU A 127 15.06 8.01 -11.33
CA LEU A 127 14.57 7.64 -12.68
C LEU A 127 14.28 8.85 -13.56
N LEU A 128 14.28 10.06 -13.00
CA LEU A 128 13.89 11.29 -13.68
C LEU A 128 15.09 11.98 -14.34
N ASN A 129 14.85 12.68 -15.44
CA ASN A 129 15.83 13.63 -16.00
C ASN A 129 15.84 14.95 -15.21
N ASP A 130 16.78 15.85 -15.50
CA ASP A 130 16.96 17.05 -14.69
C ASP A 130 15.77 18.03 -14.73
N GLN A 131 15.08 18.12 -15.87
CA GLN A 131 13.86 18.93 -15.98
C GLN A 131 12.72 18.33 -15.14
N GLN A 132 12.55 17.01 -15.21
CA GLN A 132 11.56 16.27 -14.42
C GLN A 132 11.86 16.33 -12.92
N LYS A 133 13.13 16.23 -12.52
CA LYS A 133 13.55 16.36 -11.10
C LYS A 133 13.14 17.71 -10.53
N LYS A 134 13.31 18.80 -11.29
CA LYS A 134 12.89 20.13 -10.82
C LYS A 134 11.39 20.18 -10.55
N ILE A 135 10.58 19.69 -11.50
CA ILE A 135 9.12 19.62 -11.33
C ILE A 135 8.77 18.70 -10.15
N PHE A 136 9.49 17.58 -10.01
CA PHE A 136 9.26 16.61 -8.96
C PHE A 136 9.58 17.17 -7.56
N ASP A 137 10.73 17.83 -7.41
CA ASP A 137 11.18 18.43 -6.15
C ASP A 137 10.26 19.59 -5.71
N GLU A 138 9.72 20.35 -6.67
CA GLU A 138 8.81 21.47 -6.41
C GLU A 138 7.39 21.04 -5.97
N ASN A 139 6.93 19.84 -6.37
CA ASN A 139 5.54 19.42 -6.20
C ASN A 139 5.36 18.17 -5.33
N PHE A 140 6.37 17.32 -5.19
CA PHE A 140 6.30 16.05 -4.45
C PHE A 140 7.30 15.98 -3.29
N GLY A 141 7.74 17.14 -2.77
CA GLY A 141 8.72 17.24 -1.68
C GLY A 141 8.33 16.49 -0.39
N PHE A 142 9.34 16.01 0.33
CA PHE A 142 9.18 15.17 1.52
C PHE A 142 9.13 16.02 2.81
N GLY A 143 7.92 16.36 3.27
CA GLY A 143 7.67 16.77 4.68
C GLY A 143 7.59 18.27 4.99
N PHE A 144 6.82 18.54 6.07
CA PHE A 144 6.61 19.81 6.79
C PHE A 144 6.08 20.99 5.96
N GLY A 145 4.86 20.85 5.47
CA GLY A 145 3.86 21.92 5.58
C GLY A 145 4.29 23.31 5.09
N ILE A 146 4.83 23.43 3.89
CA ILE A 146 4.70 24.64 3.06
C ILE A 146 4.39 24.22 1.63
N GLY A 147 3.36 23.39 1.47
CA GLY A 147 2.70 23.25 0.18
C GLY A 147 1.99 24.57 -0.14
N ARG A 148 2.19 25.09 -1.35
CA ARG A 148 1.62 26.33 -1.92
C ARG A 148 0.08 26.36 -2.03
N ASN A 149 -0.65 25.74 -1.10
CA ASN A 149 -2.09 25.84 -0.99
C ASN A 149 -2.56 25.82 0.49
N TRP A 150 -1.82 26.53 1.34
CA TRP A 150 -2.16 26.76 2.75
C TRP A 150 -3.28 27.80 2.93
N ASN A 151 -4.29 27.78 2.06
CA ASN A 151 -5.58 28.43 2.28
C ASN A 151 -6.58 27.34 2.64
N GLY A 152 -6.49 26.83 3.86
CA GLY A 152 -7.38 25.75 4.28
C GLY A 152 -7.03 25.23 5.66
N LYS A 153 -7.32 26.05 6.68
CA LYS A 153 -7.64 25.58 8.03
C LYS A 153 -6.70 24.48 8.56
N PHE A 154 -5.55 24.89 9.08
CA PHE A 154 -5.06 24.27 10.31
C PHE A 154 -6.10 24.57 11.40
N SER A 155 -7.24 23.89 11.36
CA SER A 155 -8.01 23.65 12.56
C SER A 155 -7.11 22.81 13.44
N GLY A 156 -6.50 23.46 14.44
CA GLY A 156 -5.91 22.80 15.59
C GLY A 156 -6.96 21.98 16.33
N LYS A 157 -7.43 20.90 15.72
CA LYS A 157 -7.96 19.72 16.39
C LYS A 157 -6.81 18.74 16.45
N GLY A 158 -5.96 18.99 17.45
CA GLY A 158 -5.39 17.96 18.27
C GLY A 158 -4.30 17.08 17.66
N PHE A 159 -3.21 17.04 18.41
CA PHE A 159 -2.68 15.78 18.93
C PHE A 159 -3.82 14.96 19.59
N MET A 160 -4.80 14.50 18.81
CA MET A 160 -5.91 13.69 19.31
C MET A 160 -5.45 12.24 19.24
N LEU A 161 -5.31 11.70 20.45
CA LEU A 161 -5.65 10.33 20.78
C LEU A 161 -6.69 9.78 19.79
N ARG A 162 -6.37 8.62 19.19
CA ARG A 162 -7.22 7.73 18.39
C ARG A 162 -8.73 8.03 18.46
N ASP A 163 -9.25 8.82 17.52
CA ASP A 163 -10.70 8.88 17.25
C ASP A 163 -11.18 7.69 16.40
N ASP A 164 -10.24 6.95 15.79
CA ASP A 164 -10.55 5.77 14.95
C ASP A 164 -10.31 4.44 15.69
N CYS A 165 -10.61 4.38 16.99
CA CYS A 165 -10.73 3.09 17.68
C CYS A 165 -12.05 2.42 17.29
N PRO A 166 -12.06 1.24 16.64
CA PRO A 166 -13.28 0.51 16.31
C PRO A 166 -13.91 -0.20 17.54
N PHE A 167 -13.79 0.37 18.74
CA PHE A 167 -14.27 -0.23 20.00
C PHE A 167 -15.26 0.66 20.77
N ASN A 168 -15.79 1.73 20.15
CA ASN A 168 -16.80 2.57 20.79
C ASN A 168 -18.26 2.13 20.51
N ASP A 169 -18.46 1.04 19.78
CA ASP A 169 -19.80 0.47 19.54
C ASP A 169 -20.17 -0.54 20.64
N PHE A 170 -19.98 -0.17 21.91
CA PHE A 170 -20.71 -0.85 22.99
C PHE A 170 -22.03 -0.10 23.15
N ASP A 171 -23.04 -0.64 22.50
CA ASP A 171 -24.44 -0.28 22.59
C ASP A 171 -24.85 -0.01 24.06
N GLU A 172 -25.43 1.16 24.30
CA GLU A 172 -26.17 1.49 25.51
C GLU A 172 -27.47 0.67 25.52
N ASP A 173 -27.57 -0.29 26.43
CA ASP A 173 -28.83 -0.86 26.97
C ASP A 173 -28.88 -0.65 28.49
#